data_AF-A0A5N8W3C0-F1
#
_entry.id   AF-A0A5N8W3C0-F1
#
_cell.length_a   1.000
_cell.length_b   1.000
_cell.length_c   1.000
_cell.angle_alpha   90.00
_cell.angle_beta   90.00
_cell.angle_gamma   90.00
#
_symmetry.space_group_name_H-M   'P 1'
#
loop_
_entity.id
_entity.type
_entity.pdbx_description
1 polymer ?
#
loop_
_entity_poly.entity_id
_entity_poly.type
_entity_poly.pdbx_seq_one_letter_code
_entity_poly.pdbx_strand_id
1 'polypeptide(L)'
;MSGVPAALTERPSAARAVAVLALVAVGALIPLLGPRVALDGTGEAAAPGVWGIALLRTVLFAALCVPAGELFVAGLARGVPGAPREAPRSWAPYAAAAGFVAALSLASVVATGNLVPRSPSDIDIGGLYETRDGKLALLEVNAFAAVGLCALSRRPATQVWPLAAIAVAEALRAHPATEQGPLLGSGLTLVHLVCASLWVGGLLHVLRTLRHWRTTEAGAVLPGAGAVLSG
;
A
#
# COMPACT_ATOMS: atom_id res chain seq x y z
N MET A 1 -12.75 -44.18 -38.15
CA MET A 1 -11.48 -44.14 -37.38
C MET A 1 -11.01 -42.69 -37.39
N SER A 2 -11.54 -41.84 -36.49
CA SER A 2 -11.15 -41.62 -35.09
C SER A 2 -9.84 -40.87 -34.93
N GLY A 3 -9.93 -39.63 -34.44
CA GLY A 3 -8.77 -38.83 -34.04
C GLY A 3 -9.12 -37.37 -33.79
N VAL A 4 -10.05 -37.08 -32.87
CA VAL A 4 -10.19 -35.72 -32.31
C VAL A 4 -9.09 -35.56 -31.25
N PRO A 5 -8.15 -34.60 -31.38
CA PRO A 5 -7.27 -34.28 -30.27
C PRO A 5 -8.08 -33.55 -29.19
N ALA A 6 -8.34 -34.25 -28.08
CA ALA A 6 -8.80 -33.63 -26.86
C ALA A 6 -7.70 -32.68 -26.37
N ALA A 7 -7.90 -31.37 -26.56
CA ALA A 7 -7.11 -30.35 -25.91
C ALA A 7 -7.38 -30.44 -24.40
N LEU A 8 -6.52 -31.14 -23.67
CA LEU A 8 -6.48 -31.07 -22.22
C LEU A 8 -6.20 -29.62 -21.86
N THR A 9 -7.22 -28.99 -21.31
CA THR A 9 -7.15 -27.67 -20.69
C THR A 9 -6.30 -27.84 -19.44
N GLU A 10 -4.99 -27.76 -19.60
CA GLU A 10 -4.06 -27.49 -18.52
C GLU A 10 -4.61 -26.26 -17.78
N ARG A 11 -4.98 -26.42 -16.50
CA ARG A 11 -5.30 -25.32 -15.58
C ARG A 11 -4.17 -25.13 -14.56
N PRO A 12 -2.95 -24.65 -14.91
CA PRO A 12 -1.87 -24.53 -13.94
C PRO A 12 -1.79 -23.15 -13.26
N SER A 13 -2.71 -22.23 -13.52
CA SER A 13 -2.58 -20.84 -13.05
C SER A 13 -3.23 -20.55 -11.70
N ALA A 14 -4.41 -21.12 -11.42
CA ALA A 14 -5.15 -20.84 -10.19
C ALA A 14 -4.48 -21.47 -8.96
N ALA A 15 -4.02 -22.72 -9.06
CA ALA A 15 -3.34 -23.41 -7.96
C ALA A 15 -2.00 -22.74 -7.61
N ARG A 16 -1.23 -22.31 -8.62
CA ARG A 16 0.00 -21.53 -8.41
C ARG A 16 -0.28 -20.15 -7.82
N ALA A 17 -1.32 -19.45 -8.28
CA ALA A 17 -1.70 -18.16 -7.70
C ALA A 17 -2.15 -18.28 -6.25
N VAL A 18 -2.90 -19.34 -5.90
CA VAL A 18 -3.31 -19.65 -4.52
C VAL A 18 -2.08 -20.02 -3.67
N ALA A 19 -1.16 -20.82 -4.19
CA ALA A 19 0.08 -21.17 -3.48
C ALA A 19 0.95 -19.94 -3.21
N VAL A 20 1.07 -19.03 -4.19
CA VAL A 20 1.77 -17.75 -4.02
C VAL A 20 1.03 -16.89 -3.00
N LEU A 21 -0.28 -16.71 -3.11
CA LEU A 21 -1.07 -15.94 -2.13
C LEU A 21 -0.99 -16.53 -0.72
N ALA A 22 -0.93 -17.85 -0.59
CA ALA A 22 -0.72 -18.54 0.69
C ALA A 22 0.68 -18.27 1.24
N LEU A 23 1.73 -18.36 0.40
CA LEU A 23 3.10 -18.02 0.80
C LEU A 23 3.24 -16.54 1.20
N VAL A 24 2.54 -15.64 0.51
CA VAL A 24 2.48 -14.22 0.85
C VAL A 24 1.73 -14.00 2.17
N ALA A 25 0.59 -14.67 2.37
CA ALA A 25 -0.16 -14.62 3.62
C ALA A 25 0.67 -15.17 4.80
N VAL A 26 1.40 -16.26 4.59
CA VAL A 26 2.33 -16.84 5.57
C VAL A 26 3.50 -15.89 5.86
N GLY A 27 4.08 -15.27 4.83
CA GLY A 27 5.13 -14.25 4.99
C GLY A 27 4.64 -13.02 5.75
N ALA A 28 3.38 -12.60 5.55
CA ALA A 28 2.75 -11.51 6.29
C ALA A 28 2.35 -11.91 7.73
N LEU A 29 2.07 -13.19 7.98
CA LEU A 29 1.81 -13.73 9.32
C LEU A 29 3.05 -13.64 10.23
N ILE A 30 4.27 -13.70 9.68
CA ILE A 30 5.52 -13.63 10.46
C ILE A 30 5.67 -12.31 11.24
N PRO A 31 5.58 -11.11 10.62
CA PRO A 31 5.61 -9.83 11.36
C PRO A 31 4.34 -9.55 12.18
N LEU A 32 3.21 -10.20 11.88
CA LEU A 32 1.97 -10.07 12.65
C LEU A 32 1.96 -10.91 13.94
N LEU A 33 2.58 -12.09 13.93
CA LEU A 33 2.68 -12.97 15.11
C LEU A 33 4.01 -12.82 15.88
N GLY A 34 5.08 -12.39 15.23
CA GLY A 34 6.41 -12.23 15.85
C GLY A 34 6.40 -11.37 17.14
N PRO A 35 5.71 -10.22 17.17
CA PRO A 35 5.62 -9.40 18.38
C PRO A 35 4.80 -10.06 19.49
N ARG A 36 3.77 -10.85 19.16
CA ARG A 36 2.92 -11.53 20.16
C ARG A 36 3.68 -12.63 20.89
N VAL A 37 4.40 -13.48 20.14
CA VAL A 37 5.19 -14.57 20.72
C VAL A 37 6.38 -14.05 21.55
N ALA A 38 6.90 -12.86 21.22
CA ALA A 38 7.95 -12.22 22.00
C ALA A 38 7.46 -11.49 23.26
N LEU A 39 6.18 -11.07 23.30
CA LEU A 39 5.58 -10.32 24.42
C LEU A 39 4.68 -11.19 25.32
N ASP A 40 4.27 -12.36 24.86
CA ASP A 40 3.51 -13.34 25.66
C ASP A 40 4.43 -13.93 26.75
N GLY A 41 4.43 -13.29 27.92
CA GLY A 41 5.15 -13.75 29.12
C GLY A 41 5.88 -12.66 29.91
N THR A 42 5.93 -11.42 29.43
CA THR A 42 6.70 -10.34 30.10
C THR A 42 5.92 -9.57 31.17
N GLY A 43 4.59 -9.75 31.26
CA GLY A 43 3.77 -9.04 32.23
C GLY A 43 3.64 -7.53 32.01
N GLU A 44 4.19 -7.01 30.91
CA GLU A 44 4.06 -5.62 30.52
C GLU A 44 2.65 -5.38 29.97
N ALA A 45 1.83 -4.63 30.71
CA ALA A 45 0.54 -4.19 30.22
C ALA A 45 0.75 -3.43 28.90
N ALA A 46 0.15 -3.92 27.81
CA ALA A 46 0.20 -3.25 26.52
C ALA A 46 -0.19 -1.78 26.69
N ALA A 47 0.75 -0.87 26.41
CA ALA A 47 0.49 0.55 26.53
C ALA A 47 -0.81 0.91 25.77
N PRO A 48 -1.73 1.69 26.37
CA PRO A 48 -2.98 2.06 25.72
C PRO A 48 -2.70 2.71 24.35
N GLY A 49 -3.24 2.16 23.26
CA GLY A 49 -3.13 2.75 21.91
C GLY A 49 -2.21 2.02 20.93
N VAL A 50 -1.40 1.04 21.36
CA VAL A 50 -0.47 0.28 20.49
C VAL A 50 -1.18 -0.32 19.26
N TRP A 51 -2.35 -0.92 19.47
CA TRP A 51 -3.14 -1.52 18.38
C TRP A 51 -3.68 -0.48 17.38
N GLY A 52 -4.08 0.69 17.87
CA GLY A 52 -4.57 1.78 17.02
C GLY A 52 -3.45 2.33 16.14
N ILE A 53 -2.26 2.54 16.72
CA ILE A 53 -1.08 3.03 16.00
C ILE A 53 -0.63 2.00 14.96
N ALA A 54 -0.59 0.71 15.32
CA ALA A 54 -0.24 -0.36 14.39
C ALA A 54 -1.22 -0.44 13.20
N LEU A 55 -2.51 -0.31 13.47
CA LEU A 55 -3.54 -0.27 12.43
C LEU A 55 -3.35 0.95 11.51
N LEU A 56 -3.19 2.13 12.08
CA LEU A 56 -2.98 3.37 11.31
C LEU A 56 -1.72 3.29 10.45
N ARG A 57 -0.61 2.75 10.98
CA ARG A 57 0.60 2.49 10.19
C ARG A 57 0.35 1.51 9.06
N THR A 58 -0.41 0.45 9.32
CA THR A 58 -0.76 -0.51 8.26
C THR A 58 -1.54 0.17 7.14
N VAL A 59 -2.49 1.04 7.47
CA VAL A 59 -3.23 1.85 6.49
C VAL A 59 -2.30 2.80 5.74
N LEU A 60 -1.38 3.47 6.44
CA LEU A 60 -0.38 4.37 5.86
C LEU A 60 0.50 3.64 4.83
N PHE A 61 1.04 2.47 5.17
CA PHE A 61 1.86 1.69 4.26
C PHE A 61 1.04 1.13 3.08
N ALA A 62 -0.18 0.67 3.32
CA ALA A 62 -1.07 0.24 2.24
C ALA A 62 -1.37 1.40 1.26
N ALA A 63 -1.60 2.61 1.78
CA ALA A 63 -1.80 3.82 1.00
C ALA A 63 -0.56 4.22 0.19
N LEU A 64 0.65 3.95 0.68
CA LEU A 64 1.92 4.14 -0.04
C LEU A 64 2.07 3.12 -1.19
N CYS A 65 1.74 1.85 -0.94
CA CYS A 65 1.91 0.76 -1.92
C CYS A 65 1.09 0.98 -3.20
N VAL A 66 -0.15 1.46 -3.11
CA VAL A 66 -1.05 1.62 -4.27
C VAL A 66 -0.47 2.54 -5.36
N PRO A 67 -0.17 3.82 -5.11
CA PRO A 67 0.40 4.71 -6.12
C PRO A 67 1.81 4.30 -6.55
N ALA A 68 2.65 3.76 -5.65
CA ALA A 68 3.97 3.25 -6.01
C ALA A 68 3.88 2.12 -7.05
N GLY A 69 2.96 1.18 -6.85
CA GLY A 69 2.69 0.09 -7.78
C GLY A 69 2.16 0.56 -9.12
N GLU A 70 1.20 1.49 -9.12
CA GLU A 70 0.66 2.08 -10.36
C GLU A 70 1.75 2.75 -11.19
N LEU A 71 2.61 3.56 -10.57
CA LEU A 71 3.72 4.24 -11.26
C LEU A 71 4.77 3.26 -11.78
N PHE A 72 5.10 2.24 -10.99
CA PHE A 72 6.06 1.21 -11.36
C PHE A 72 5.61 0.43 -12.59
N VAL A 73 4.38 -0.09 -12.57
CA VAL A 73 3.84 -0.86 -13.69
C VAL A 73 3.62 0.03 -14.91
N ALA A 74 3.14 1.28 -14.74
CA ALA A 74 3.06 2.24 -15.84
C ALA A 74 4.44 2.59 -16.43
N GLY A 75 5.49 2.59 -15.62
CA GLY A 75 6.88 2.73 -16.06
C GLY A 75 7.34 1.56 -16.91
N LEU A 76 7.10 0.33 -16.44
CA LEU A 76 7.42 -0.89 -17.18
C LEU A 76 6.65 -0.97 -18.50
N ALA A 77 5.35 -0.67 -18.48
CA ALA A 77 4.50 -0.73 -19.67
C ALA A 77 4.96 0.23 -20.78
N ARG A 78 5.49 1.41 -20.42
CA ARG A 78 6.07 2.35 -21.40
C ARG A 78 7.30 1.81 -22.13
N GLY A 79 8.02 0.87 -21.53
CA GLY A 79 9.18 0.23 -22.13
C GLY A 79 8.86 -0.98 -23.01
N VAL A 80 7.60 -1.43 -23.04
CA VAL A 80 7.18 -2.63 -23.78
C VAL A 80 6.44 -2.24 -25.06
N PRO A 81 6.99 -2.53 -26.25
CA PRO A 81 6.29 -2.33 -27.52
C PRO A 81 4.98 -3.15 -27.55
N GLY A 82 3.85 -2.50 -27.86
CA GLY A 82 2.55 -3.17 -27.96
C GLY A 82 1.78 -3.33 -26.64
N ALA A 83 2.18 -2.63 -25.57
CA ALA A 83 1.45 -2.65 -24.31
C ALA A 83 -0.03 -2.23 -24.50
N PRO A 84 -1.01 -2.99 -23.93
CA PRO A 84 -2.43 -2.66 -24.03
C PRO A 84 -2.74 -1.26 -23.49
N ARG A 85 -3.56 -0.50 -24.23
CA ARG A 85 -3.89 0.90 -23.90
C ARG A 85 -4.95 1.04 -22.81
N GLU A 86 -5.72 -0.01 -22.56
CA GLU A 86 -6.77 -0.01 -21.54
C GLU A 86 -6.22 -0.44 -20.19
N ALA A 87 -5.96 0.57 -19.35
CA ALA A 87 -5.54 0.39 -17.96
C ALA A 87 -6.74 0.51 -17.01
N PRO A 88 -6.75 -0.24 -15.90
CA PRO A 88 -7.78 -0.10 -14.87
C PRO A 88 -7.76 1.32 -14.28
N ARG A 89 -8.92 1.80 -13.83
CA ARG A 89 -9.07 3.12 -13.20
C ARG A 89 -8.12 3.25 -11.99
N SER A 90 -7.40 4.37 -11.92
CA SER A 90 -6.43 4.63 -10.84
C SER A 90 -7.12 4.69 -9.47
N TRP A 91 -6.51 4.04 -8.49
CA TRP A 91 -6.88 4.09 -7.08
C TRP A 91 -6.01 5.04 -6.26
N ALA A 92 -4.99 5.66 -6.87
CA ALA A 92 -4.09 6.61 -6.24
C ALA A 92 -4.78 7.73 -5.43
N PRO A 93 -5.86 8.41 -5.89
CA PRO A 93 -6.49 9.47 -5.10
C PRO A 93 -7.20 8.94 -3.85
N TYR A 94 -7.83 7.76 -3.94
CA TYR A 94 -8.49 7.13 -2.79
C TYR A 94 -7.46 6.65 -1.76
N ALA A 95 -6.35 6.06 -2.24
CA ALA A 95 -5.24 5.66 -1.39
C ALA A 95 -4.61 6.88 -0.69
N ALA A 96 -4.39 7.98 -1.42
CA ALA A 96 -3.87 9.21 -0.86
C ALA A 96 -4.78 9.79 0.23
N ALA A 97 -6.10 9.78 0.03
CA ALA A 97 -7.07 10.21 1.05
C ALA A 97 -7.01 9.33 2.31
N ALA A 98 -6.95 8.00 2.14
CA ALA A 98 -6.80 7.08 3.27
C ALA A 98 -5.49 7.29 4.03
N GLY A 99 -4.37 7.46 3.31
CA GLY A 99 -3.06 7.77 3.90
C GLY A 99 -3.03 9.11 4.62
N PHE A 100 -3.68 10.13 4.06
CA PHE A 100 -3.82 11.45 4.69
C PHE A 100 -4.58 11.38 6.01
N VAL A 101 -5.73 10.69 6.05
CA VAL A 101 -6.52 10.50 7.27
C VAL A 101 -5.72 9.69 8.31
N ALA A 102 -5.00 8.65 7.88
CA ALA A 102 -4.16 7.86 8.77
C ALA A 102 -3.01 8.70 9.36
N ALA A 103 -2.33 9.51 8.55
CA ALA A 103 -1.26 10.39 8.99
C ALA A 103 -1.75 11.48 9.93
N LEU A 104 -2.92 12.07 9.68
CA LEU A 104 -3.58 13.02 10.60
C LEU A 104 -3.92 12.38 11.94
N SER A 105 -4.42 11.15 11.91
CA SER A 105 -4.76 10.40 13.12
C SER A 105 -3.49 10.07 13.93
N LEU A 106 -2.41 9.65 13.26
CA LEU A 106 -1.10 9.44 13.90
C LEU A 106 -0.54 10.75 14.49
N ALA A 107 -0.62 11.86 13.75
CA ALA A 107 -0.21 13.17 14.24
C ALA A 107 -1.01 13.57 15.49
N SER A 108 -2.32 13.31 15.52
CA SER A 108 -3.18 13.60 16.68
C SER A 108 -2.81 12.74 17.90
N VAL A 109 -2.44 11.48 17.70
CA VAL A 109 -1.93 10.60 18.79
C VAL A 109 -0.60 11.11 19.34
N VAL A 110 0.32 11.55 18.47
CA VAL A 110 1.60 12.15 18.88
C VAL A 110 1.38 13.46 19.65
N ALA A 111 0.45 14.30 19.19
CA ALA A 111 0.06 15.55 19.86
C ALA A 111 -0.46 15.37 21.29
N THR A 112 -0.99 14.19 21.59
CA THR A 112 -1.62 13.85 22.88
C THR A 112 -0.66 13.04 23.77
N GLY A 113 0.65 13.02 23.46
CA GLY A 113 1.64 12.27 24.24
C GLY A 113 1.48 10.74 24.14
N ASN A 114 1.06 10.24 22.97
CA ASN A 114 0.85 8.81 22.69
C ASN A 114 -0.35 8.17 23.45
N LEU A 115 -1.29 8.99 23.93
CA LEU A 115 -2.56 8.56 24.51
C LEU A 115 -3.71 8.81 23.52
N VAL A 116 -4.74 7.96 23.55
CA VAL A 116 -5.95 8.15 22.73
C VAL A 116 -6.66 9.44 23.21
N PRO A 117 -6.89 10.44 22.34
CA PRO A 117 -7.51 11.69 22.75
C PRO A 117 -8.94 11.44 23.22
N ARG A 118 -9.26 11.85 24.46
CA ARG A 118 -10.64 11.84 24.98
C ARG A 118 -11.33 13.20 24.92
N SER A 119 -10.58 14.28 24.62
CA SER A 119 -11.10 15.64 24.47
C SER A 119 -10.27 16.47 23.48
N PRO A 120 -10.88 17.36 22.68
CA PRO A 120 -10.16 18.30 21.81
C PRO A 120 -9.36 19.38 22.55
N SER A 121 -9.49 19.51 23.87
CA SER A 121 -8.73 20.45 24.71
C SER A 121 -7.32 20.00 25.08
N ASP A 122 -6.96 18.73 24.82
CA ASP A 122 -5.67 18.14 25.22
C ASP A 122 -4.62 18.15 24.08
N ILE A 123 -4.91 18.85 22.98
CA ILE A 123 -4.05 18.91 21.79
C ILE A 123 -2.99 19.99 22.00
N ASP A 124 -1.78 19.60 22.41
CA ASP A 124 -0.63 20.50 22.43
C ASP A 124 -0.01 20.62 21.03
N ILE A 125 -0.46 21.65 20.30
CA ILE A 125 0.07 22.00 18.98
C ILE A 125 1.54 22.43 19.06
N GLY A 126 2.00 22.93 20.22
CA GLY A 126 3.39 23.32 20.47
C GLY A 126 4.35 22.13 20.49
N GLY A 127 3.99 21.05 21.20
CA GLY A 127 4.76 19.79 21.22
C GLY A 127 4.89 19.11 19.86
N LEU A 128 3.97 19.35 18.93
CA LEU A 128 4.02 18.82 17.56
C LEU A 128 5.19 19.40 16.73
N TYR A 129 5.51 20.67 16.96
CA TYR A 129 6.60 21.37 16.25
C TYR A 129 7.95 21.24 16.95
N GLU A 130 7.97 20.98 18.26
CA GLU A 130 9.21 20.81 19.00
C GLU A 130 9.79 19.39 18.87
N THR A 131 8.93 18.38 18.75
CA THR A 131 9.36 16.98 18.68
C THR A 131 9.70 16.52 17.27
N ARG A 132 10.73 15.66 17.14
CA ARG A 132 11.12 15.05 15.86
C ARG A 132 9.96 14.26 15.24
N ASP A 133 9.23 13.50 16.05
CA ASP A 133 8.14 12.65 15.59
C ASP A 133 6.94 13.45 15.10
N GLY A 134 6.65 14.59 15.74
CA GLY A 134 5.63 15.54 15.28
C GLY A 134 5.99 16.17 13.92
N LYS A 135 7.25 16.58 13.72
CA LYS A 135 7.74 17.08 12.41
C LYS A 135 7.61 16.03 11.31
N LEU A 136 7.96 14.78 11.59
CA LEU A 136 7.82 13.68 10.63
C LEU A 136 6.35 13.39 10.31
N ALA A 137 5.46 13.48 11.31
CA ALA A 137 4.03 13.26 11.09
C ALA A 137 3.42 14.37 10.21
N LEU A 138 3.81 15.63 10.45
CA LEU A 138 3.42 16.76 9.59
C LEU A 138 3.93 16.59 8.15
N LEU A 139 5.17 16.12 7.98
CA LEU A 139 5.73 15.82 6.66
C LEU A 139 4.90 14.78 5.91
N GLU A 140 4.50 13.69 6.59
CA GLU A 140 3.70 12.63 5.99
C GLU A 140 2.30 13.11 5.60
N VAL A 141 1.63 13.89 6.46
CA VAL A 141 0.33 14.50 6.15
C VAL A 141 0.42 15.35 4.87
N ASN A 142 1.41 16.23 4.78
CA ASN A 142 1.61 17.08 3.60
C ASN A 142 1.98 16.26 2.35
N ALA A 143 2.79 15.22 2.53
CA ALA A 143 3.19 14.36 1.43
C ALA A 143 1.99 13.58 0.85
N PHE A 144 1.11 13.01 1.68
CA PHE A 144 -0.11 12.35 1.19
C PHE A 144 -1.06 13.30 0.47
N ALA A 145 -1.21 14.53 0.96
CA ALA A 145 -1.96 15.57 0.25
C ALA A 145 -1.35 15.84 -1.13
N ALA A 146 -0.02 15.98 -1.20
CA ALA A 146 0.70 16.16 -2.46
C ALA A 146 0.58 14.94 -3.40
N VAL A 147 0.59 13.71 -2.88
CA VAL A 147 0.31 12.49 -3.68
C VAL A 147 -1.08 12.57 -4.31
N GLY A 148 -2.10 12.96 -3.55
CA GLY A 148 -3.47 13.12 -4.05
C GLY A 148 -3.58 14.20 -5.13
N LEU A 149 -2.99 15.37 -4.91
CA LEU A 149 -2.95 16.45 -5.91
C LEU A 149 -2.20 16.03 -7.18
N CYS A 150 -1.08 15.33 -7.05
CA CYS A 150 -0.33 14.81 -8.19
C CYS A 150 -1.10 13.70 -8.92
N ALA A 151 -1.89 12.88 -8.21
CA ALA A 151 -2.75 11.85 -8.81
C ALA A 151 -3.84 12.46 -9.70
N LEU A 152 -4.38 13.61 -9.28
CA LEU A 152 -5.42 14.35 -9.99
C LEU A 152 -4.85 15.26 -11.09
N SER A 153 -3.53 15.45 -11.12
CA SER A 153 -2.84 16.30 -12.09
C SER A 153 -2.56 15.57 -13.40
N ARG A 154 -2.20 16.33 -14.43
CA ARG A 154 -1.80 15.80 -15.75
C ARG A 154 -0.43 15.11 -15.75
N ARG A 155 0.31 15.14 -14.64
CA ARG A 155 1.68 14.59 -14.51
C ARG A 155 1.80 13.65 -13.30
N PRO A 156 1.18 12.46 -13.32
CA PRO A 156 1.21 11.53 -12.19
C PRO A 156 2.64 11.10 -11.78
N ALA A 157 3.60 11.15 -12.71
CA ALA A 157 5.01 10.85 -12.40
C ALA A 157 5.63 11.76 -11.32
N THR A 158 5.07 12.94 -11.05
CA THR A 158 5.59 13.82 -9.97
C THR A 158 5.31 13.26 -8.57
N GLN A 159 4.45 12.25 -8.44
CA GLN A 159 4.18 11.55 -7.18
C GLN A 159 5.42 10.84 -6.60
N VAL A 160 6.46 10.56 -7.39
CA VAL A 160 7.69 9.92 -6.90
C VAL A 160 8.31 10.71 -5.74
N TRP A 161 8.29 12.05 -5.81
CA TRP A 161 8.84 12.91 -4.77
C TRP A 161 8.11 12.80 -3.43
N PRO A 162 6.78 13.02 -3.34
CA PRO A 162 6.08 12.89 -2.07
C PRO A 162 6.06 11.43 -1.55
N LEU A 163 6.04 10.41 -2.42
CA LEU A 163 6.16 9.01 -1.98
C LEU A 163 7.54 8.73 -1.36
N ALA A 164 8.61 9.24 -1.96
CA ALA A 164 9.96 9.14 -1.41
C ALA A 164 10.07 9.86 -0.07
N ALA A 165 9.44 11.03 0.09
CA ALA A 165 9.42 11.77 1.35
C ALA A 165 8.76 10.96 2.48
N ILE A 166 7.63 10.29 2.23
CA ILE A 166 6.97 9.41 3.19
C ILE A 166 7.89 8.25 3.58
N ALA A 167 8.54 7.61 2.60
CA ALA A 167 9.41 6.49 2.85
C ALA A 167 10.64 6.87 3.70
N VAL A 168 11.23 8.03 3.43
CA VAL A 168 12.35 8.59 4.21
C VAL A 168 11.88 8.97 5.63
N ALA A 169 10.69 9.57 5.76
CA ALA A 169 10.15 9.94 7.07
C ALA A 169 9.98 8.71 7.97
N GLU A 170 9.40 7.63 7.45
CA GLU A 170 9.22 6.39 8.23
C GLU A 170 10.55 5.68 8.51
N ALA A 171 11.49 5.69 7.56
CA ALA A 171 12.83 5.13 7.78
C ALA A 171 13.57 5.85 8.92
N LEU A 172 13.50 7.17 8.94
CA LEU A 172 14.05 7.98 10.03
C LEU A 172 13.30 7.73 11.35
N ARG A 173 11.98 7.58 11.32
CA ARG A 173 11.19 7.31 12.54
C ARG A 173 11.53 5.95 13.14
N ALA A 174 11.83 4.95 12.33
CA ALA A 174 12.18 3.61 12.79
C ALA A 174 13.50 3.53 13.58
N HIS A 175 14.45 4.43 13.31
CA HIS A 175 15.77 4.44 13.95
C HIS A 175 16.07 5.82 14.56
N PRO A 176 15.78 6.02 15.86
CA PRO A 176 16.11 7.26 16.54
C PRO A 176 17.63 7.47 16.61
N ALA A 177 18.06 8.74 16.60
CA ALA A 177 19.48 9.11 16.56
C ALA A 177 20.29 8.68 17.81
N THR A 178 19.61 8.20 18.84
CA THR A 178 20.18 7.67 20.09
C THR A 178 20.71 6.25 19.95
N GLU A 179 20.33 5.52 18.89
CA GLU A 179 20.82 4.16 18.62
C GLU A 179 22.23 4.16 18.01
N GLN A 180 22.98 3.07 18.21
CA GLN A 180 24.24 2.85 17.52
C GLN A 180 23.98 2.51 16.04
N GLY A 181 24.51 3.33 15.12
CA GLY A 181 24.38 3.14 13.67
C GLY A 181 23.00 3.47 13.08
N PRO A 182 22.35 4.59 13.45
CA PRO A 182 20.95 4.87 13.10
C PRO A 182 20.78 5.12 11.59
N LEU A 183 21.84 5.58 10.92
CA LEU A 183 21.87 5.80 9.47
C LEU A 183 21.82 4.48 8.69
N LEU A 184 22.48 3.43 9.18
CA LEU A 184 22.47 2.11 8.54
C LEU A 184 21.10 1.46 8.69
N GLY A 185 20.52 1.51 9.89
CA GLY A 185 19.16 1.03 10.13
C GLY A 185 18.12 1.76 9.28
N SER A 186 18.21 3.10 9.22
CA SER A 186 17.34 3.93 8.37
C SER A 186 17.50 3.57 6.89
N GLY A 187 18.74 3.42 6.42
CA GLY A 187 19.02 3.06 5.03
C GLY A 187 18.43 1.70 4.64
N LEU A 188 18.61 0.68 5.49
CA LEU A 188 18.04 -0.65 5.27
C LEU A 188 16.50 -0.62 5.30
N THR A 189 15.91 0.11 6.25
CA THR A 189 14.46 0.28 6.33
C THR A 189 13.90 0.97 5.10
N LEU A 190 14.57 2.01 4.59
CA LEU A 190 14.18 2.70 3.37
C LEU A 190 14.20 1.75 2.17
N VAL A 191 15.28 1.01 1.97
CA VAL A 191 15.41 0.04 0.87
C VAL A 191 14.32 -1.03 0.99
N HIS A 192 14.09 -1.55 2.19
CA HIS A 192 13.06 -2.56 2.44
C HIS A 192 11.66 -2.01 2.12
N LEU A 193 11.33 -0.81 2.58
CA LEU A 193 10.04 -0.18 2.37
C LEU A 193 9.78 0.12 0.89
N VAL A 194 10.79 0.61 0.17
CA VAL A 194 10.70 0.82 -1.28
C VAL A 194 10.49 -0.51 -1.99
N CYS A 195 11.27 -1.55 -1.68
CA CYS A 195 11.11 -2.86 -2.28
C CYS A 195 9.72 -3.46 -2.01
N ALA A 196 9.30 -3.44 -0.74
CA ALA A 196 8.00 -3.95 -0.32
C ALA A 196 6.85 -3.19 -0.97
N SER A 197 6.92 -1.86 -1.06
CA SER A 197 5.86 -1.05 -1.66
C SER A 197 5.74 -1.28 -3.18
N LEU A 198 6.86 -1.38 -3.89
CA LEU A 198 6.88 -1.72 -5.31
C LEU A 198 6.32 -3.12 -5.56
N TRP A 199 6.68 -4.08 -4.71
CA TRP A 199 6.25 -5.46 -4.85
C TRP A 199 4.75 -5.64 -4.52
N VAL A 200 4.28 -5.16 -3.36
CA VAL A 200 2.86 -5.22 -2.96
C VAL A 200 1.99 -4.43 -3.94
N GLY A 201 2.41 -3.20 -4.25
CA GLY A 201 1.70 -2.32 -5.18
C GLY A 201 1.64 -2.89 -6.59
N GLY A 202 2.77 -3.37 -7.11
CA GLY A 202 2.86 -3.98 -8.43
C GLY A 202 1.99 -5.23 -8.53
N LEU A 203 2.03 -6.12 -7.53
CA LEU A 203 1.19 -7.31 -7.48
C LEU A 203 -0.30 -6.95 -7.47
N LEU A 204 -0.71 -5.98 -6.63
CA LEU A 204 -2.09 -5.50 -6.59
C LEU A 204 -2.52 -4.93 -7.95
N HIS A 205 -1.67 -4.12 -8.57
CA HIS A 205 -1.96 -3.54 -9.88
C HIS A 205 -2.14 -4.62 -10.96
N VAL A 206 -1.24 -5.60 -11.02
CA VAL A 206 -1.34 -6.73 -11.98
C VAL A 206 -2.63 -7.53 -11.77
N LEU A 207 -2.98 -7.86 -10.51
CA LEU A 207 -4.21 -8.58 -10.20
C LEU A 207 -5.46 -7.81 -10.65
N ARG A 208 -5.45 -6.48 -10.52
CA ARG A 208 -6.55 -5.61 -11.01
C ARG A 208 -6.64 -5.63 -12.52
N THR A 209 -5.50 -5.52 -13.21
CA THR A 209 -5.45 -5.58 -14.69
C THR A 209 -5.98 -6.92 -15.20
N LEU A 210 -5.55 -8.04 -14.60
CA LEU A 210 -6.05 -9.37 -14.96
C LEU A 210 -7.56 -9.52 -14.71
N ARG A 211 -8.07 -9.00 -13.60
CA ARG A 211 -9.53 -9.01 -13.33
C ARG A 211 -10.29 -8.17 -14.34
N HIS A 212 -9.77 -7.00 -14.69
CA HIS A 212 -10.39 -6.11 -15.68
C HIS A 212 -10.49 -6.77 -17.05
N TRP A 213 -9.41 -7.37 -17.55
CA TRP A 213 -9.43 -8.06 -18.84
C TRP A 213 -10.37 -9.26 -18.86
N ARG A 214 -10.41 -10.05 -17.78
CA ARG A 214 -11.39 -11.15 -17.66
C ARG A 214 -12.83 -10.67 -17.75
N THR A 215 -13.15 -9.52 -17.15
CA THR A 215 -14.51 -8.96 -17.24
C THR A 215 -14.84 -8.40 -18.61
N THR A 216 -13.85 -7.79 -19.29
CA THR A 216 -14.03 -7.26 -20.65
C THR A 216 -14.21 -8.37 -21.67
N GLU A 217 -13.41 -9.44 -21.61
CA GLU A 217 -13.56 -10.61 -22.47
C GLU A 217 -14.89 -11.35 -22.22
N ALA A 218 -15.29 -11.54 -20.96
CA ALA A 218 -16.58 -12.16 -20.64
C ALA A 218 -17.79 -11.32 -21.09
N GLY A 219 -17.69 -9.98 -21.02
CA GLY A 219 -18.71 -9.07 -21.55
C GLY A 219 -18.79 -9.06 -23.08
N ALA A 220 -17.65 -9.23 -23.78
CA ALA A 220 -17.59 -9.32 -25.24
C ALA A 220 -18.18 -10.62 -25.80
N VAL A 221 -18.37 -11.66 -24.98
CA VAL A 221 -19.02 -12.93 -25.38
C VAL A 221 -20.56 -12.86 -25.31
N LEU A 222 -21.14 -11.82 -24.67
CA LEU A 222 -22.60 -11.65 -24.53
C LEU A 222 -23.39 -10.87 -25.62
N PRO A 223 -22.84 -10.38 -26.77
CA PRO A 223 -23.64 -9.57 -27.70
C PRO A 223 -24.55 -10.37 -28.67
N GLY A 224 -24.78 -11.67 -28.45
CA GLY A 224 -25.39 -12.56 -29.45
C GLY A 224 -26.79 -13.13 -29.18
N ALA A 225 -27.54 -12.66 -28.17
CA ALA A 225 -28.83 -13.26 -27.79
C ALA A 225 -30.05 -12.32 -27.93
N GLY A 226 -30.05 -11.45 -28.94
CA GLY A 226 -31.14 -10.48 -29.17
C GLY A 226 -31.47 -10.19 -30.63
N ALA A 227 -31.15 -11.11 -31.57
CA ALA A 227 -31.35 -10.87 -33.00
C ALA A 227 -31.91 -12.07 -33.75
N VAL A 228 -32.90 -12.78 -33.21
CA VAL A 228 -33.79 -13.66 -34.01
C VAL A 228 -35.15 -13.70 -33.32
N LEU A 229 -36.10 -12.88 -33.76
CA LEU A 229 -37.56 -13.09 -33.71
C LEU A 229 -38.28 -11.81 -34.18
N SER A 230 -38.27 -11.58 -35.49
CA SER A 230 -39.24 -10.75 -36.20
C SER A 230 -39.27 -11.25 -37.65
N GLY A 231 -40.04 -12.30 -37.84
CA GLY A 231 -40.45 -12.86 -39.12
C GLY A 231 -41.90 -13.27 -39.01
#